data_AF-A0A1H9F4A7-F1
#
_entry.id   AF-A0A1H9F4A7-F1
#
_cell.length_a   1.000
_cell.length_b   1.000
_cell.length_c   1.000
_cell.angle_alpha   90.00
_cell.angle_beta   90.00
_cell.angle_gamma   90.00
#
_symmetry.space_group_name_H-M   'P 1'
#
loop_
_entity.id
_entity.type
_entity.pdbx_description
1 polymer ?
#
loop_
_entity_poly.entity_id
_entity_poly.type
_entity_poly.pdbx_seq_one_letter_code
_entity_poly.pdbx_strand_id
1 'polypeptide(L)' 'MTLEEQREYVCVQCGRRETAGDALLSTCPQCGGEMRNVELIRD' A
#
# COMPACT_ATOMS: atom_id res chain seq x y z
N MET A 1 11.69 19.86 1.49
CA MET A 1 10.58 18.97 1.88
C MET A 1 10.85 17.67 1.16
N THR A 2 11.44 16.70 1.84
CA THR A 2 11.80 15.39 1.30
C THR A 2 10.52 14.71 0.84
N LEU A 3 10.49 14.26 -0.41
CA LEU A 3 9.38 13.52 -0.99
C LEU A 3 9.22 12.26 -0.12
N GLU A 4 8.30 12.26 0.83
CA GLU A 4 7.88 11.04 1.51
C GLU A 4 7.38 10.13 0.37
N GLU A 5 8.09 9.04 0.09
CA GLU A 5 7.74 8.07 -0.94
C GLU A 5 6.38 7.46 -0.57
N GLN A 6 5.31 8.14 -0.97
CA GLN A 6 3.96 7.65 -0.81
C GLN A 6 3.82 6.38 -1.65
N ARG A 7 3.72 5.25 -0.96
CA ARG A 7 3.55 3.92 -1.51
C ARG A 7 2.07 3.57 -1.47
N GLU A 8 1.54 3.16 -2.61
CA GLU A 8 0.17 2.65 -2.68
C GLU A 8 0.19 1.15 -2.38
N TYR A 9 -0.77 0.67 -1.60
CA TYR A 9 -0.94 -0.74 -1.27
C TYR A 9 -2.34 -1.18 -1.63
N VAL A 10 -2.48 -2.37 -2.20
CA VAL A 10 -3.77 -3.00 -2.50
C VAL A 10 -3.92 -4.29 -1.72
N CYS A 11 -5.07 -4.47 -1.06
CA CYS A 11 -5.41 -5.72 -0.44
C CYS A 11 -5.78 -6.76 -1.50
N VAL A 12 -5.12 -7.92 -1.48
CA VAL A 12 -5.38 -9.00 -2.45
C VAL A 12 -6.69 -9.74 -2.19
N GLN A 13 -7.29 -9.57 -1.01
CA GLN A 13 -8.54 -10.24 -0.63
C GLN A 13 -9.77 -9.40 -0.96
N CYS A 14 -9.79 -8.12 -0.56
CA CYS A 14 -10.96 -7.24 -0.75
C CYS A 14 -10.76 -6.14 -1.80
N GLY A 15 -9.56 -6.02 -2.39
CA GLY A 15 -9.25 -5.01 -3.40
C GLY A 15 -9.10 -3.58 -2.87
N ARG A 16 -9.15 -3.37 -1.55
CA ARG A 16 -9.00 -2.05 -0.95
C ARG A 16 -7.61 -1.46 -1.19
N ARG A 17 -7.55 -0.20 -1.58
CA ARG A 17 -6.31 0.55 -1.78
C ARG A 17 -6.07 1.49 -0.62
N GLU A 18 -4.85 1.51 -0.09
CA GLU A 18 -4.42 2.50 0.90
C GLU A 18 -3.08 3.09 0.49
N THR A 19 -2.91 4.38 0.75
CA THR A 19 -1.65 5.08 0.55
C THR A 19 -0.96 5.18 1.90
N ALA A 20 0.24 4.63 1.99
CA ALA A 20 1.10 4.78 3.14
C ALA A 20 2.29 5.66 2.75
N GLY A 21 2.75 6.52 3.66
CA GLY A 21 4.03 7.22 3.48
C GLY A 21 5.19 6.24 3.69
N ASP A 22 6.03 6.53 4.68
CA ASP A 22 7.18 5.68 5.04
C ASP A 22 6.79 4.33 5.68
N ALA A 23 5.54 4.19 6.15
CA ALA A 23 5.08 2.99 6.82
C ALA A 23 4.76 1.85 5.84
N LEU A 24 5.26 0.65 6.13
CA LEU A 24 4.89 -0.57 5.42
C LEU A 24 3.50 -1.04 5.87
N LEU A 25 2.56 -1.12 4.93
CA LEU A 25 1.22 -1.64 5.15
C LEU A 25 1.14 -3.08 4.63
N SER A 26 1.33 -4.05 5.53
CA SER A 26 1.31 -5.48 5.19
C SER A 26 -0.07 -6.12 5.37
N THR A 27 -0.96 -5.49 6.17
CA THR A 27 -2.25 -6.07 6.58
C THR A 27 -3.37 -5.07 6.40
N CYS A 28 -4.46 -5.50 5.77
CA CYS A 28 -5.62 -4.65 5.51
C CYS A 28 -6.40 -4.38 6.80
N PRO A 29 -6.63 -3.11 7.19
CA PRO A 29 -7.37 -2.79 8.41
C PRO A 29 -8.85 -3.17 8.34
N GLN A 30 -9.40 -3.39 7.14
CA GLN A 30 -10.80 -3.73 6.97
C GLN A 30 -11.09 -5.22 7.07
N CYS A 31 -10.25 -6.07 6.48
CA CYS A 31 -10.52 -7.51 6.37
C CYS A 31 -9.43 -8.40 6.98
N GLY A 32 -8.30 -7.82 7.41
CA GLY A 32 -7.14 -8.57 7.91
C GLY A 32 -6.34 -9.29 6.81
N GLY A 33 -6.72 -9.13 5.54
CA GLY A 33 -6.02 -9.75 4.41
C GLY A 33 -4.66 -9.12 4.10
N GLU A 34 -3.82 -9.85 3.37
CA GLU A 34 -2.52 -9.35 2.91
C GLU A 34 -2.67 -8.12 2.01
N MET A 35 -1.82 -7.12 2.24
CA MET A 35 -1.66 -5.95 1.39
C MET A 35 -0.37 -6.02 0.61
N ARG A 36 -0.47 -5.74 -0.69
CA ARG A 36 0.66 -5.72 -1.62
C ARG A 36 0.94 -4.30 -2.08
N ASN A 37 2.22 -3.94 -2.10
CA ASN A 37 2.65 -2.68 -2.65
C ASN A 37 2.37 -2.64 -4.16
N VAL A 38 1.71 -1.58 -4.59
CA VAL A 38 1.52 -1.21 -5.99
C VAL A 38 2.64 -0.22 -6.32
N GLU A 39 3.89 -0.69 -6.34
CA GLU A 39 4.97 0.17 -6.80
C GLU A 39 4.67 0.45 -8.28
N LEU A 40 4.42 1.72 -8.59
CA LEU A 40 4.34 2.17 -9.97
C LEU A 40 5.72 1.89 -10.57
N ILE A 41 5.85 0.79 -11.30
CA ILE A 41 7.00 0.50 -12.16
C ILE A 41 7.13 1.72 -13.08
N ARG A 42 8.07 2.62 -12.77
CA ARG A 42 8.51 3.66 -13.69
C ARG A 42 9.59 3.00 -14.56
N ASP A 43 9.17 2.56 -15.74
CA ASP A 43 10.03 2.16 -16.85
C ASP A 43 10.94 3.33 -17.29
#